data_AF-A0A7W5GTB4-F1
#
_entry.id   AF-A0A7W5GTB4-F1
#
_cell.length_a   1.000
_cell.length_b   1.000
_cell.length_c   1.000
_cell.angle_alpha   90.00
_cell.angle_beta   90.00
_cell.angle_gamma   90.00
#
_symmetry.space_group_name_H-M   'P 1'
#
loop_
_entity.id
_entity.type
_entity.pdbx_description
1 polymer ?
#
loop_
_entity_poly.entity_id
_entity_poly.type
_entity_poly.pdbx_seq_one_letter_code
_entity_poly.pdbx_strand_id
1 'polypeptide(L)'
;MSQVRARAGDSGRLDVTVNSASRSLSGCTMTFAYWNPALRLQTRLLNPQSGADESVRVRRLGDGALDVRGEPVAAQHWRIEGPAAPLDVWYSVQGDWIGLDAVVAGGRRFSYRLQ
;
A
#
# COMPACT_ATOMS: atom_id res chain seq x y z
N MET A 1 14.43 -16.65 7.64
CA MET A 1 13.25 -15.79 7.44
C MET A 1 13.36 -14.61 8.39
N SER A 2 13.21 -13.38 7.91
CA SER A 2 13.19 -12.21 8.79
C SER A 2 11.84 -12.11 9.51
N GLN A 3 11.84 -11.83 10.81
CA GLN A 3 10.62 -11.55 11.57
C GLN A 3 10.51 -10.05 11.80
N VAL A 4 9.39 -9.44 11.40
CA VAL A 4 9.05 -8.05 11.68
C VAL A 4 7.98 -8.03 12.77
N ARG A 5 8.26 -7.33 13.87
CA ARG A 5 7.26 -7.04 14.92
C ARG A 5 7.09 -5.53 15.00
N ALA A 6 5.84 -5.08 15.09
CA ALA A 6 5.53 -3.68 15.30
C ALA A 6 4.59 -3.54 16.50
N ARG A 7 4.85 -2.57 17.37
CA ARG A 7 4.00 -2.24 18.53
C ARG A 7 3.85 -0.73 18.63
N ALA A 8 2.71 -0.28 19.11
CA ALA A 8 2.53 1.13 19.46
C ALA A 8 3.57 1.51 20.53
N GLY A 9 4.32 2.58 20.29
CA GLY A 9 5.23 3.20 21.23
C GLY A 9 4.65 4.50 21.79
N ASP A 10 5.40 5.16 22.67
CA ASP A 10 4.96 6.40 23.30
C ASP A 10 4.82 7.55 22.30
N SER A 11 3.87 8.45 22.60
CA SER A 11 3.65 9.71 21.88
C SER A 11 3.38 9.53 20.37
N GLY A 12 2.62 8.49 20.01
CA GLY A 12 2.21 8.25 18.62
C GLY A 12 3.32 7.71 17.72
N ARG A 13 4.33 7.05 18.30
CA ARG A 13 5.39 6.36 17.56
C ARG A 13 5.04 4.89 17.32
N LEU A 14 5.68 4.30 16.31
CA LEU A 14 5.62 2.87 16.06
C LEU A 14 7.01 2.27 16.31
N ASP A 15 7.11 1.38 17.30
CA ASP A 15 8.33 0.63 17.56
C ASP A 15 8.35 -0.61 16.67
N VAL A 16 9.39 -0.72 15.84
CA VAL A 16 9.58 -1.80 14.88
C VAL A 16 10.84 -2.58 15.25
N THR A 17 10.70 -3.89 15.42
CA THR A 17 11.79 -4.83 15.65
C THR A 17 11.95 -5.76 14.46
N VAL A 18 13.15 -5.85 13.90
CA VAL A 18 13.54 -6.75 12.81
C VAL A 18 14.76 -7.53 13.24
N ASN A 19 14.67 -8.87 13.32
CA ASN A 19 15.79 -9.75 13.71
C ASN A 19 16.57 -9.24 14.95
N SER A 20 15.83 -8.86 16.00
CA SER A 20 16.31 -8.28 17.28
C SER A 20 16.80 -6.83 17.24
N ALA A 21 16.97 -6.21 16.07
CA ALA A 21 17.24 -4.78 15.96
C ALA A 21 15.94 -3.98 16.07
N SER A 22 15.89 -2.97 16.95
CA SER A 22 14.70 -2.14 17.17
C SER A 22 14.93 -0.70 16.77
N ARG A 23 13.88 -0.07 16.22
CA ARG A 23 13.84 1.35 15.87
C ARG A 23 12.44 1.91 16.08
N SER A 24 12.33 3.20 16.36
CA SER A 24 11.04 3.88 16.45
C SER A 24 10.80 4.74 15.21
N LEU A 25 9.64 4.59 14.59
CA LEU A 25 9.15 5.41 13.50
C LEU A 25 8.19 6.47 14.06
N SER A 26 8.29 7.69 13.54
CA SER A 26 7.44 8.81 13.95
C SER A 26 6.29 9.03 12.97
N GLY A 27 5.24 9.72 13.45
CA GLY A 27 4.05 10.01 12.66
C GLY A 27 3.13 8.80 12.47
N CYS A 28 2.10 8.98 11.64
CA CYS A 28 1.12 7.94 11.32
C CYS A 28 1.72 6.91 10.34
N THR A 29 2.68 6.11 10.83
CA THR A 29 3.30 5.05 10.03
C THR A 29 2.24 4.08 9.53
N MET A 30 2.20 3.88 8.22
CA MET A 30 1.30 2.94 7.55
C MET A 30 2.13 1.88 6.81
N THR A 31 1.61 0.67 6.68
CA THR A 31 2.17 -0.34 5.78
C THR A 31 1.55 -0.22 4.39
N PHE A 32 1.87 -1.14 3.47
CA PHE A 32 1.21 -1.25 2.16
C PHE A 32 -0.27 -1.75 2.28
N ALA A 33 -1.07 -1.04 3.07
CA ALA A 33 -2.47 -1.32 3.38
C ALA A 33 -3.37 -0.69 2.30
N TYR A 34 -3.40 -1.30 1.12
CA TYR A 34 -4.11 -0.78 -0.06
C TYR A 34 -5.60 -0.49 0.17
N TRP A 35 -6.22 -1.20 1.09
CA TRP A 35 -7.62 -0.99 1.47
C TRP A 35 -7.88 0.36 2.18
N ASN A 36 -6.85 1.00 2.74
CA ASN A 36 -7.01 2.26 3.46
C ASN A 36 -6.79 3.47 2.52
N PRO A 37 -7.82 4.29 2.26
CA PRO A 37 -7.69 5.42 1.33
C PRO A 37 -6.73 6.52 1.79
N ALA A 38 -6.35 6.56 3.07
CA ALA A 38 -5.32 7.46 3.58
C ALA A 38 -3.91 7.10 3.07
N LEU A 39 -3.73 5.92 2.45
CA LEU A 39 -2.51 5.54 1.74
C LEU A 39 -2.14 6.58 0.66
N ARG A 40 -3.14 7.22 0.04
CA ARG A 40 -2.95 8.25 -0.99
C ARG A 40 -2.19 9.49 -0.52
N LEU A 41 -2.13 9.70 0.79
CA LEU A 41 -1.46 10.83 1.42
C LEU A 41 -0.04 10.49 1.92
N GLN A 42 0.36 9.22 1.81
CA GLN A 42 1.62 8.76 2.39
C GLN A 42 2.81 9.06 1.47
N THR A 43 3.90 9.45 2.09
CA THR A 43 5.22 9.61 1.46
C THR A 43 6.21 8.55 1.91
N ARG A 44 5.85 7.78 2.94
CA ARG A 44 6.63 6.66 3.48
C ARG A 44 5.70 5.51 3.87
N LEU A 45 6.11 4.27 3.61
CA LEU A 45 5.37 3.07 4.00
C LEU A 45 6.32 2.05 4.62
N LEU A 46 5.87 1.42 5.71
CA LEU A 46 6.57 0.31 6.33
C LEU A 46 6.32 -0.98 5.53
N ASN A 47 7.39 -1.55 4.98
CA ASN A 47 7.35 -2.86 4.33
C ASN A 47 7.21 -3.95 5.40
N PRO A 48 6.10 -4.72 5.44
CA PRO A 48 5.87 -5.72 6.48
C PRO A 48 6.75 -6.97 6.33
N GLN A 49 7.39 -7.17 5.16
CA GLN A 49 8.24 -8.33 4.90
C GLN A 49 9.68 -8.10 5.38
N SER A 50 10.21 -6.90 5.13
CA SER A 50 11.58 -6.54 5.47
C SER A 50 11.69 -5.68 6.74
N GLY A 51 10.60 -5.04 7.13
CA GLY A 51 10.57 -4.02 8.18
C GLY A 51 11.22 -2.71 7.76
N ALA A 52 11.54 -2.52 6.47
CA ALA A 52 12.08 -1.28 5.92
C ALA A 52 11.04 -0.17 5.88
N ASP A 53 11.46 1.06 6.15
CA ASP A 53 10.61 2.25 6.03
C ASP A 53 10.94 2.92 4.69
N GLU A 54 10.08 2.69 3.71
CA GLU A 54 10.33 2.96 2.30
C GLU A 54 9.73 4.30 1.89
N SER A 55 10.54 5.16 1.27
CA SER A 55 10.01 6.35 0.60
C SER A 55 9.16 5.95 -0.60
N VAL A 56 7.96 6.50 -0.70
CA VAL A 56 7.03 6.24 -1.81
C VAL A 56 6.51 7.53 -2.41
N ARG A 57 6.07 7.43 -3.67
CA ARG A 57 5.28 8.45 -4.35
C ARG A 57 3.94 7.85 -4.72
N VAL A 58 2.87 8.43 -4.19
CA VAL A 58 1.50 8.04 -4.54
C VAL A 58 0.89 9.14 -5.39
N ARG A 59 0.43 8.80 -6.59
CA ARG A 59 -0.12 9.77 -7.54
C ARG A 59 -1.36 9.24 -8.23
N ARG A 60 -2.31 10.14 -8.46
CA ARG A 60 -3.51 9.85 -9.24
C ARG A 60 -3.15 9.80 -10.72
N LEU A 61 -3.65 8.79 -11.42
CA LEU A 61 -3.48 8.63 -12.87
C LEU A 61 -4.72 9.03 -13.67
N GLY A 62 -5.90 9.00 -13.05
CA GLY A 62 -7.13 9.39 -13.70
C GLY A 62 -8.36 8.75 -13.07
N ASP A 63 -9.48 8.87 -13.78
CA ASP A 63 -10.71 8.12 -13.53
C ASP A 63 -10.84 6.98 -14.53
N GLY A 64 -11.58 5.96 -14.15
CA GLY A 64 -11.95 4.83 -15.00
C GLY A 64 -13.13 4.07 -14.43
N ALA A 65 -13.33 2.85 -14.89
CA ALA A 65 -14.31 1.93 -14.33
C ALA A 65 -13.68 0.54 -14.20
N LEU A 66 -14.05 -0.18 -13.15
CA LEU A 66 -13.74 -1.59 -12.98
C LEU A 66 -15.03 -2.39 -12.82
N ASP A 67 -15.06 -3.59 -13.37
CA ASP A 67 -16.11 -4.55 -13.08
C ASP A 67 -15.99 -5.03 -11.62
N VAL A 68 -17.07 -4.88 -10.87
CA VAL A 68 -17.21 -5.34 -9.48
C VAL A 68 -18.53 -6.11 -9.40
N ARG A 69 -18.42 -7.42 -9.20
CA ARG A 69 -19.58 -8.35 -9.15
C ARG A 69 -20.42 -8.36 -10.42
N GLY A 70 -19.83 -8.14 -11.59
CA GLY A 70 -20.54 -8.06 -12.87
C GLY A 70 -21.13 -6.69 -13.20
N GLU A 71 -20.92 -5.69 -12.33
CA GLU A 71 -21.40 -4.32 -12.53
C GLU A 71 -20.22 -3.35 -12.71
N PRO A 72 -20.26 -2.42 -13.68
CA PRO A 72 -19.23 -1.40 -13.84
C PRO A 72 -19.31 -0.37 -12.71
N VAL A 73 -18.25 -0.27 -11.92
CA VAL A 73 -18.10 0.72 -10.84
C VAL A 73 -17.09 1.79 -11.23
N ALA A 74 -17.52 3.05 -11.18
CA ALA A 74 -16.64 4.21 -11.38
C ALA A 74 -15.53 4.25 -10.32
N ALA A 75 -14.30 4.46 -10.77
CA ALA A 75 -13.12 4.26 -9.96
C ALA A 75 -12.03 5.31 -10.23
N GLN A 76 -11.27 5.64 -9.19
CA GLN A 76 -10.08 6.47 -9.29
C GLN A 76 -8.84 5.57 -9.36
N HIS A 77 -8.00 5.80 -10.37
CA HIS A 77 -6.75 5.07 -10.58
C HIS A 77 -5.60 5.80 -9.90
N TRP A 78 -4.85 5.07 -9.07
CA TRP A 78 -3.67 5.59 -8.37
C TRP A 78 -2.48 4.67 -8.61
N ARG A 79 -1.29 5.25 -8.70
CA ARG A 79 -0.02 4.54 -8.78
C ARG A 79 0.82 4.82 -7.56
N ILE A 80 1.41 3.76 -7.02
CA ILE A 80 2.39 3.79 -5.94
C ILE A 80 3.74 3.40 -6.53
N GLU A 81 4.70 4.31 -6.44
CA GLU A 81 6.08 4.14 -6.87
C GLU A 81 6.98 4.12 -5.63
N GLY A 82 7.87 3.15 -5.53
CA GLY A 82 8.80 2.98 -4.41
C GLY A 82 10.05 2.20 -4.84
N PRO A 83 10.80 1.63 -3.90
CA PRO A 83 11.98 0.81 -4.22
C PRO A 83 11.63 -0.48 -4.99
N ALA A 84 10.44 -1.02 -4.75
CA ALA A 84 9.91 -2.18 -5.47
C ALA A 84 9.27 -1.77 -6.81
N ALA A 85 8.91 -2.77 -7.62
CA ALA A 85 8.15 -2.54 -8.85
C ALA A 85 6.87 -1.73 -8.56
N PRO A 86 6.52 -0.75 -9.40
CA PRO A 86 5.31 0.04 -9.22
C PRO A 86 4.06 -0.83 -9.19
N LEU A 87 3.08 -0.39 -8.40
CA LEU A 87 1.77 -1.02 -8.35
C LEU A 87 0.68 0.03 -8.46
N ASP A 88 -0.44 -0.38 -9.03
CA ASP A 88 -1.61 0.44 -9.24
C ASP A 88 -2.74 -0.03 -8.32
N VAL A 89 -3.44 0.91 -7.70
CA VAL A 89 -4.63 0.65 -6.89
C VAL A 89 -5.81 1.43 -7.42
N TRP A 90 -6.99 0.84 -7.27
CA TRP A 90 -8.25 1.40 -7.71
C TRP A 90 -9.19 1.55 -6.53
N TYR A 91 -9.72 2.76 -6.36
CA TYR A 91 -10.72 3.04 -5.34
C TYR A 91 -12.04 3.43 -6.01
N SER A 92 -13.18 2.98 -5.47
CA SER A 92 -14.50 3.49 -5.84
C SER A 92 -14.57 5.00 -5.56
N VAL A 93 -15.57 5.68 -6.11
CA VAL A 93 -15.83 7.10 -5.77
C VAL A 93 -16.12 7.31 -4.27
N GLN A 94 -16.55 6.25 -3.57
CA GLN A 94 -16.80 6.23 -2.12
C GLN A 94 -15.53 5.95 -1.30
N GLY A 95 -14.42 5.59 -1.97
CA GLY A 95 -13.12 5.33 -1.34
C GLY A 95 -12.84 3.85 -1.03
N ASP A 96 -13.70 2.94 -1.47
CA ASP A 96 -13.50 1.50 -1.28
C ASP A 96 -12.42 0.99 -2.21
N TRP A 97 -11.50 0.18 -1.70
CA TRP A 97 -10.51 -0.48 -2.54
C TRP A 97 -11.14 -1.63 -3.32
N ILE A 98 -11.12 -1.52 -4.65
CA ILE A 98 -11.83 -2.44 -5.55
C ILE A 98 -10.92 -3.11 -6.58
N GLY A 99 -9.63 -2.73 -6.63
CA GLY A 99 -8.70 -3.36 -7.55
C GLY A 99 -7.24 -3.03 -7.28
N LEU A 100 -6.37 -3.92 -7.75
CA LEU A 100 -4.92 -3.74 -7.75
C LEU A 100 -4.32 -4.38 -8.99
N ASP A 101 -3.31 -3.73 -9.56
CA ASP A 101 -2.47 -4.29 -10.62
C ASP A 101 -0.99 -4.12 -10.24
N ALA A 102 -0.19 -5.17 -10.43
CA ALA A 102 1.23 -5.13 -10.17
C ALA A 102 2.01 -5.93 -11.23
N VAL A 103 3.26 -5.54 -11.45
CA VAL A 103 4.22 -6.38 -12.18
C VAL A 103 5.08 -7.10 -11.14
N VAL A 104 5.04 -8.43 -11.17
CA VAL A 104 5.82 -9.28 -10.27
C VAL A 104 7.08 -9.79 -10.94
N ALA A 105 7.95 -10.45 -10.18
CA ALA A 105 9.20 -11.02 -10.69
C ALA A 105 8.99 -11.86 -11.96
N GLY A 106 9.85 -11.65 -12.95
CA GLY A 106 9.75 -12.26 -14.28
C GLY A 106 8.79 -11.55 -15.24
N GLY A 107 8.39 -10.30 -14.96
CA GLY A 107 7.58 -9.48 -15.87
C GLY A 107 6.10 -9.88 -15.96
N ARG A 108 5.64 -10.79 -15.11
CA ARG A 108 4.26 -11.25 -15.07
C ARG A 108 3.35 -10.20 -14.44
N ARG A 109 2.11 -10.16 -14.89
CA ARG A 109 1.08 -9.28 -14.33
C ARG A 109 0.28 -10.03 -13.25
N PHE A 110 0.13 -9.39 -12.09
CA PHE A 110 -0.81 -9.76 -11.05
C PHE A 110 -1.93 -8.75 -11.03
N SER A 111 -3.18 -9.21 -11.06
CA SER A 111 -4.37 -8.36 -10.99
C SER A 111 -5.34 -8.92 -9.96
N TYR A 112 -5.80 -8.05 -9.07
CA TYR A 112 -6.91 -8.31 -8.15
C TYR A 112 -8.07 -7.40 -8.52
N ARG A 113 -9.29 -7.95 -8.50
CA ARG A 113 -10.55 -7.22 -8.67
C ARG A 113 -11.51 -7.71 -7.60
N LEU A 114 -12.25 -6.79 -7.00
CA LEU A 114 -13.34 -7.16 -6.10
C LEU A 114 -14.43 -7.86 -6.92
N GLN A 115 -14.85 -9.05 -6.46
CA GLN A 115 -15.90 -9.87 -7.09
C GLN A 115 -17.12 -9.98 -6.18
#